data_AF-A0A8H9GI13-F1
#
_entry.id   AF-A0A8H9GI13-F1
#
_cell.length_a   1.000
_cell.length_b   1.000
_cell.length_c   1.000
_cell.angle_alpha   90.00
_cell.angle_beta   90.00
_cell.angle_gamma   90.00
#
_symmetry.space_group_name_H-M   'P 1'
#
loop_
_entity.id
_entity.type
_entity.pdbx_description
1 polymer ?
#
loop_
_entity_poly.entity_id
_entity_poly.type
_entity_poly.pdbx_seq_one_letter_code
_entity_poly.pdbx_strand_id
1 'polypeptide(L)'
;MHRGQIRVTAGHTRPREARSSRDAVVHDLRDVECRSTRAVMHDYLDRRLPARRVRRFESHMDGCPRCIRAFIDARQTAWTRKAAARNRSWSWSG
;
A
#
# COMPACT_ATOMS: atom_id res chain seq x y z
N MET A 1 -68.54 8.96 -2.31
CA MET A 1 -67.92 8.00 -1.36
C MET A 1 -67.44 6.80 -2.21
N HIS A 2 -66.20 6.36 -2.33
CA HIS A 2 -64.91 6.67 -1.69
C HIS A 2 -63.77 6.55 -2.72
N ARG A 3 -62.75 7.38 -2.49
CA ARG A 3 -61.45 7.46 -3.15
C ARG A 3 -60.77 6.09 -3.34
N GLY A 4 -60.36 5.78 -4.57
CA GLY A 4 -59.40 4.72 -4.85
C GLY A 4 -58.05 5.04 -4.19
N GLN A 5 -57.62 4.18 -3.27
CA GLN A 5 -56.45 4.39 -2.44
C GLN A 5 -55.18 3.95 -3.18
N ILE A 6 -54.22 4.86 -3.27
CA ILE A 6 -52.84 4.60 -3.67
C ILE A 6 -52.16 3.84 -2.52
N ARG A 7 -51.66 2.62 -2.76
CA ARG A 7 -50.68 1.98 -1.87
C ARG A 7 -49.30 2.04 -2.52
N VAL A 8 -48.56 3.10 -2.17
CA VAL A 8 -47.11 3.13 -2.30
C VAL A 8 -46.56 2.25 -1.17
N THR A 9 -46.10 1.04 -1.48
CA THR A 9 -45.38 0.23 -0.49
C THR A 9 -43.96 0.76 -0.39
N ALA A 10 -43.70 1.43 0.73
CA ALA A 10 -42.43 1.76 1.37
C ALA A 10 -41.16 1.40 0.58
N GLY A 11 -40.41 2.45 0.22
CA GLY A 11 -39.01 2.33 -0.13
C GLY A 11 -38.26 1.66 1.02
N HIS A 12 -37.59 0.55 0.72
CA HIS A 12 -36.67 -0.09 1.64
C HIS A 12 -35.41 0.78 1.74
N THR A 13 -35.46 1.86 2.51
CA THR A 13 -34.24 2.46 3.05
C THR A 13 -33.66 1.46 4.05
N ARG A 14 -32.79 0.56 3.55
CA ARG A 14 -31.94 -0.23 4.44
C ARG A 14 -31.15 0.76 5.32
N PRO A 15 -31.14 0.60 6.65
CA PRO A 15 -30.44 1.51 7.54
C PRO A 15 -28.95 1.54 7.19
N ARG A 16 -28.42 2.75 7.06
CA ARG A 16 -27.04 3.07 6.65
C ARG A 16 -26.09 3.05 7.87
N GLU A 17 -26.29 2.12 8.80
CA GLU A 17 -25.65 2.20 10.13
C GLU A 17 -25.15 0.84 10.61
N ALA A 18 -24.41 0.13 9.74
CA ALA A 18 -23.57 -1.02 10.12
C ALA A 18 -22.56 -1.41 9.02
N ARG A 19 -22.00 -0.45 8.28
CA ARG A 19 -20.64 -0.60 7.71
C ARG A 19 -19.64 -0.23 8.82
N SER A 20 -19.83 -0.81 10.01
CA SER A 20 -19.14 -1.99 10.56
C SER A 20 -17.70 -1.64 10.89
N SER A 21 -17.45 -1.32 12.15
CA SER A 21 -16.13 -0.99 12.70
C SER A 21 -15.04 -2.01 12.33
N ARG A 22 -15.42 -3.25 11.97
CA ARG A 22 -14.50 -4.27 11.44
C ARG A 22 -13.83 -3.87 10.12
N ASP A 23 -14.55 -3.22 9.21
CA ASP A 23 -13.98 -2.77 7.92
C ASP A 23 -12.96 -1.65 8.14
N ALA A 24 -13.22 -0.76 9.10
CA ALA A 24 -12.28 0.28 9.50
C ALA A 24 -11.01 -0.30 10.13
N VAL A 25 -11.14 -1.31 11.00
CA VAL A 25 -9.97 -2.02 11.58
C VAL A 25 -9.17 -2.74 10.49
N VAL A 26 -9.82 -3.40 9.54
CA VAL A 26 -9.14 -4.06 8.41
C VAL A 26 -8.40 -3.03 7.54
N HIS A 27 -8.96 -1.84 7.34
CA HIS A 27 -8.29 -0.77 6.59
C HIS A 27 -7.04 -0.26 7.33
N ASP A 28 -7.16 0.04 8.63
CA ASP A 28 -6.04 0.50 9.45
C ASP A 28 -4.90 -0.54 9.51
N LEU A 29 -5.24 -1.83 9.67
CA LEU A 29 -4.26 -2.91 9.63
C LEU A 29 -3.53 -2.98 8.27
N ARG A 30 -4.25 -2.82 7.16
CA ARG A 30 -3.64 -2.76 5.81
C ARG A 30 -2.70 -1.56 5.67
N ASP A 31 -3.05 -0.42 6.24
CA ASP A 31 -2.21 0.77 6.22
C ASP A 31 -0.97 0.62 7.11
N VAL A 32 -1.08 -0.04 8.26
CA VAL A 32 0.06 -0.41 9.11
C VAL A 32 1.00 -1.37 8.37
N GLU A 33 0.48 -2.38 7.68
CA GLU A 33 1.29 -3.30 6.88
C GLU A 33 1.96 -2.60 5.69
N CYS A 34 1.26 -1.71 5.00
CA CYS A 34 1.84 -0.91 3.92
C CYS A 34 2.97 -0.02 4.44
N ARG A 35 2.78 0.66 5.58
CA ARG A 35 3.81 1.48 6.22
C ARG A 35 5.03 0.65 6.61
N SER A 36 4.81 -0.50 7.25
CA SER A 36 5.88 -1.40 7.68
C SER A 36 6.68 -1.96 6.49
N THR A 37 6.00 -2.35 5.41
CA THR A 37 6.62 -2.82 4.17
C THR A 37 7.43 -1.73 3.49
N ARG A 38 6.90 -0.50 3.43
CA ARG A 38 7.61 0.65 2.83
C ARG A 38 8.87 1.01 3.60
N ALA A 39 8.83 0.95 4.93
CA ALA A 39 9.97 1.29 5.77
C ALA A 39 11.21 0.42 5.51
N VAL A 40 11.03 -0.82 5.04
CA VAL A 40 12.14 -1.78 4.82
C VAL A 40 12.63 -1.85 3.37
N MET A 41 12.05 -1.08 2.44
CA MET A 41 12.36 -1.16 1.01
C MET A 41 13.84 -0.93 0.69
N HIS A 42 14.46 0.06 1.34
CA HIS A 42 15.87 0.36 1.10
C HIS A 42 16.79 -0.74 1.63
N ASP A 43 16.50 -1.32 2.79
CA ASP A 43 17.28 -2.43 3.32
C ASP A 43 17.12 -3.71 2.49
N TYR A 44 15.95 -3.92 1.88
CA TYR A 44 15.77 -4.98 0.89
C TYR A 44 16.66 -4.75 -0.34
N LEU A 45 16.65 -3.54 -0.91
CA LEU A 45 17.47 -3.17 -2.07
C LEU A 45 18.98 -3.27 -1.79
N ASP A 46 19.40 -2.98 -0.56
CA ASP A 46 20.79 -3.07 -0.12
C ASP A 46 21.18 -4.48 0.36
N ARG A 47 20.26 -5.46 0.26
CA ARG A 47 20.46 -6.85 0.74
C ARG A 47 20.83 -6.95 2.22
N ARG A 48 20.34 -6.01 3.04
CA ARG A 48 20.54 -5.97 4.51
C ARG A 48 19.35 -6.49 5.31
N LEU A 49 18.24 -6.79 4.65
CA LEU A 49 17.02 -7.24 5.31
C LEU A 49 17.13 -8.72 5.74
N PRO A 50 16.84 -9.07 7.02
CA PRO A 50 16.89 -10.47 7.47
C PRO A 50 15.89 -11.38 6.73
N ALA A 51 16.25 -12.64 6.52
CA ALA A 51 15.46 -13.59 5.71
C ALA A 51 13.98 -13.71 6.12
N ARG A 52 13.66 -13.66 7.42
CA ARG A 52 12.26 -13.68 7.89
C ARG A 52 11.48 -12.44 7.43
N ARG A 53 12.12 -11.27 7.42
CA ARG A 53 11.51 -10.01 6.99
C ARG A 53 11.43 -9.93 5.47
N VAL A 54 12.38 -10.52 4.75
CA VAL A 54 12.33 -10.69 3.29
C VAL A 54 11.07 -11.44 2.86
N ARG A 55 10.79 -12.61 3.45
CA ARG A 55 9.57 -13.38 3.12
C ARG A 55 8.29 -12.60 3.37
N ARG A 56 8.21 -11.87 4.49
CA ARG A 56 7.04 -11.04 4.82
C ARG A 56 6.89 -9.88 3.84
N PHE A 57 7.99 -9.24 3.46
CA PHE A 57 8.01 -8.18 2.47
C PHE A 57 7.52 -8.69 1.11
N GLU A 58 8.08 -9.78 0.61
CA GLU A 58 7.71 -10.39 -0.68
C GLU A 58 6.24 -10.81 -0.70
N SER A 59 5.77 -11.48 0.36
CA SER A 59 4.36 -11.88 0.48
C SER A 59 3.39 -10.69 0.44
N HIS A 60 3.74 -9.54 1.04
CA HIS A 60 2.89 -8.34 0.94
C HIS A 60 2.96 -7.71 -0.45
N MET A 61 4.16 -7.70 -1.07
CA MET A 61 4.38 -7.16 -2.40
C MET A 61 3.58 -7.91 -3.47
N ASP A 62 3.40 -9.22 -3.34
CA ASP A 62 2.60 -10.03 -4.26
C ASP A 62 1.12 -9.60 -4.32
N GLY A 63 0.60 -9.01 -3.24
CA GLY A 63 -0.82 -8.65 -3.12
C GLY A 63 -1.14 -7.15 -3.13
N CYS A 64 -0.14 -6.27 -3.11
CA CYS A 64 -0.36 -4.83 -2.87
C CYS A 64 0.19 -3.94 -4.00
N PRO A 65 -0.66 -3.51 -4.97
CA PRO A 65 -0.24 -2.65 -6.09
C PRO A 65 0.40 -1.32 -5.67
N ARG A 66 -0.06 -0.74 -4.54
CA ARG A 66 0.49 0.51 -4.00
C ARG A 66 1.94 0.34 -3.51
N CYS A 67 2.26 -0.81 -2.93
CA CYS A 67 3.60 -1.12 -2.47
C CYS A 67 4.51 -1.53 -3.64
N ILE A 68 3.98 -2.24 -4.64
CA ILE A 68 4.69 -2.49 -5.91
C ILE A 68 5.13 -1.18 -6.54
N ARG A 69 4.21 -0.20 -6.68
CA ARG A 69 4.56 1.08 -7.28
C ARG A 69 5.61 1.85 -6.47
N ALA A 70 5.42 1.95 -5.16
CA ALA A 70 6.39 2.61 -4.28
C ALA A 70 7.78 1.95 -4.34
N PHE A 71 7.84 0.63 -4.50
CA PHE A 71 9.12 -0.09 -4.66
C PHE A 71 9.80 0.22 -5.99
N ILE A 72 9.04 0.31 -7.09
CA ILE A 72 9.58 0.71 -8.39
C ILE A 72 10.22 2.11 -8.27
N ASP A 73 9.53 3.05 -7.63
CA ASP A 73 10.03 4.41 -7.40
C ASP A 73 11.31 4.41 -6.53
N ALA A 74 11.32 3.64 -5.44
CA ALA A 74 12.49 3.49 -4.57
C ALA A 74 13.70 2.88 -5.29
N ARG A 75 13.47 1.92 -6.18
CA ARG A 75 14.54 1.28 -6.97
C ARG A 75 15.14 2.25 -8.00
N GLN A 76 14.31 3.02 -8.68
CA GLN A 76 14.77 4.03 -9.65
C GLN A 76 15.67 5.07 -8.97
N THR A 77 15.25 5.61 -7.83
CA THR A 77 16.06 6.59 -7.06
C THR A 77 17.38 5.98 -6.56
N ALA A 78 17.37 4.74 -6.07
CA ALA A 78 18.58 4.05 -5.62
C ALA A 78 19.60 3.86 -6.75
N TRP A 79 19.14 3.53 -7.96
CA TRP A 79 20.02 3.38 -9.12
C TRP A 79 20.60 4.70 -9.60
N THR A 80 19.80 5.77 -9.68
CA THR A 80 20.29 7.10 -10.03
C THR A 80 21.37 7.56 -9.06
N ARG A 81 21.19 7.31 -7.75
CA ARG A 81 22.20 7.60 -6.72
C ARG A 81 23.49 6.80 -6.92
N LYS A 82 23.38 5.49 -7.19
CA LYS A 82 24.53 4.61 -7.44
C LYS A 82 25.28 5.02 -8.72
N ALA A 83 24.56 5.37 -9.79
CA ALA A 83 25.15 5.87 -11.03
C ALA A 83 25.91 7.18 -10.80
N ALA A 84 25.32 8.14 -10.09
CA ALA A 84 25.98 9.40 -9.75
C ALA A 84 27.24 9.21 -8.87
N ALA A 85 27.20 8.26 -7.93
CA ALA A 85 28.37 7.93 -7.10
C ALA A 85 29.53 7.37 -7.93
N ARG A 86 29.25 6.50 -8.90
CA ARG A 86 30.27 5.99 -9.84
C ARG A 86 30.89 7.12 -10.65
N ASN A 87 30.09 8.02 -11.22
CA ASN A 87 30.60 9.14 -12.01
C ASN A 87 31.52 10.05 -11.18
N ARG A 88 31.22 10.27 -9.89
CA ARG A 88 32.09 11.05 -8.99
C ARG A 88 33.43 10.37 -8.70
N SER A 89 33.46 9.04 -8.60
CA SER A 89 34.71 8.32 -8.33
C SER A 89 35.75 8.47 -9.44
N TRP A 90 35.34 8.80 -10.67
CA TRP A 90 36.27 9.02 -11.79
C TRP A 90 36.75 10.48 -11.89
N SER A 91 36.06 11.42 -11.23
CA SER A 91 36.43 12.84 -11.21
C SER A 91 37.47 13.21 -10.14
N TRP A 92 37.94 12.25 -9.35
CA TRP A 92 38.97 12.41 -8.29
C TRP A 92 40.17 11.50 -8.58
N SER A 93 40.71 11.60 -9.79
CA SER A 93 42.02 11.08 -10.18
C SER A 93 42.83 12.24 -10.78
N GLY A 94 43.37 13.09 -9.91
CA GLY A 94 44.18 14.25 -10.26
C GLY A 94 45.14 14.55 -9.13
#